data_AF-A0A7T5RLT0-F1
#
_entry.id   AF-A0A7T5RLT0-F1
#
_cell.length_a   1.000
_cell.length_b   1.000
_cell.length_c   1.000
_cell.angle_alpha   90.00
_cell.angle_beta   90.00
_cell.angle_gamma   90.00
#
_symmetry.space_group_name_H-M   'P 1'
#
loop_
_entity.id
_entity.type
_entity.pdbx_description
1 polymer ?
#
loop_
_entity_poly.entity_id
_entity_poly.type
_entity_poly.pdbx_seq_one_letter_code
_entity_poly.pdbx_strand_id
1 'polypeptide(L)'
;MKNMEGEPKIDKSLEEELRGKGFYIERARLQEDETRQCDKCMGENNNFAFYEDGWFIEGEFYCPEHKEGAIKALEEIDKDVERRRLEQERIIEERRKQSGLK
;
A
#
# COMPACT_ATOMS: atom_id res chain seq x y z
N MET A 1 29.30 -12.65 -31.13
CA MET A 1 27.89 -12.84 -30.69
C MET A 1 27.56 -11.68 -29.77
N LYS A 2 26.43 -10.98 -30.04
CA LYS A 2 26.07 -9.71 -29.40
C LYS A 2 25.70 -9.90 -27.92
N ASN A 3 26.03 -8.88 -27.14
CA ASN A 3 25.87 -8.76 -25.70
C ASN A 3 24.44 -9.10 -25.27
N MET A 4 24.28 -10.05 -24.34
CA MET A 4 23.09 -10.12 -23.49
C MET A 4 23.31 -9.11 -22.37
N GLU A 5 23.10 -7.82 -22.70
CA GLU A 5 22.93 -6.79 -21.69
C GLU A 5 21.68 -7.17 -20.90
N GLY A 6 21.89 -7.59 -19.64
CA GLY A 6 20.80 -7.85 -18.72
C GLY A 6 19.93 -6.60 -18.66
N GLU A 7 18.65 -6.75 -19.00
CA GLU A 7 17.69 -5.67 -18.86
C GLU A 7 17.83 -5.07 -17.46
N PRO A 8 17.95 -3.73 -17.32
CA PRO A 8 18.01 -3.12 -16.01
C PRO A 8 16.74 -3.52 -15.27
N LYS A 9 16.91 -4.21 -14.13
CA LYS A 9 15.80 -4.43 -13.20
C LYS A 9 15.39 -3.04 -12.72
N ILE A 10 14.36 -2.48 -13.36
CA ILE A 10 13.70 -1.28 -12.88
C ILE A 10 13.07 -1.71 -11.56
N ASP A 11 13.71 -1.30 -10.47
CA ASP A 11 13.16 -1.47 -9.13
C ASP A 11 11.82 -0.73 -9.10
N LYS A 12 10.74 -1.46 -8.82
CA LYS A 12 9.40 -0.89 -8.83
C LYS A 12 9.30 0.04 -7.63
N SER A 13 8.66 1.20 -7.80
CA SER A 13 8.36 2.04 -6.65
C SER A 13 7.46 1.27 -5.67
N LEU A 14 7.57 1.56 -4.37
CA LEU A 14 6.69 0.96 -3.34
C LEU A 14 5.20 1.10 -3.70
N GLU A 15 4.82 2.21 -4.35
CA GLU A 15 3.47 2.43 -4.88
C GLU A 15 3.07 1.38 -5.93
N GLU A 16 3.97 1.06 -6.86
CA GLU A 16 3.73 0.04 -7.89
C GLU A 16 3.70 -1.37 -7.30
N GLU A 17 4.52 -1.66 -6.28
CA GLU A 17 4.47 -2.93 -5.57
C GLU A 17 3.13 -3.12 -4.87
N LEU A 18 2.66 -2.11 -4.13
CA LEU A 18 1.38 -2.15 -3.43
C LEU A 18 0.20 -2.24 -4.40
N ARG A 19 0.22 -1.50 -5.52
CA ARG A 19 -0.76 -1.69 -6.60
C ARG A 19 -0.75 -3.12 -7.14
N GLY A 20 0.43 -3.72 -7.32
CA GLY A 20 0.59 -5.11 -7.74
C GLY A 20 0.02 -6.13 -6.75
N LYS A 21 -0.08 -5.77 -5.47
CA LYS A 21 -0.69 -6.57 -4.39
C LYS A 21 -2.20 -6.33 -4.25
N GLY A 22 -2.77 -5.42 -5.03
CA GLY A 22 -4.22 -5.15 -5.08
C GLY A 22 -4.66 -3.90 -4.33
N PHE A 23 -3.75 -3.13 -3.74
CA PHE A 23 -4.10 -1.85 -3.13
C PHE A 23 -4.42 -0.80 -4.18
N TYR A 24 -5.46 -0.01 -3.93
CA TYR A 24 -5.85 1.13 -4.74
C TYR A 24 -5.05 2.37 -4.31
N ILE A 25 -4.23 2.88 -5.23
CA ILE A 25 -3.42 4.09 -5.05
C ILE A 25 -3.50 4.90 -6.35
N GLU A 26 -4.23 6.02 -6.35
CA GLU A 26 -4.41 6.87 -7.52
C GLU A 26 -4.02 8.31 -7.20
N ARG A 27 -3.25 8.95 -8.11
CA ARG A 27 -2.97 10.37 -7.98
C ARG A 27 -4.18 11.16 -8.45
N ALA A 28 -4.69 12.04 -7.61
CA ALA A 28 -5.79 12.92 -7.93
C ALA A 28 -5.29 14.35 -8.15
N ARG A 29 -5.73 14.95 -9.26
CA ARG A 29 -5.67 16.39 -9.46
C ARG A 29 -7.12 16.84 -9.68
N LEU A 30 -7.65 17.54 -8.70
CA LEU A 30 -9.02 18.00 -8.67
C LEU A 30 -9.15 19.28 -9.51
N GLN A 31 -10.36 19.58 -9.97
CA GLN A 31 -10.63 20.84 -10.67
C GLN A 31 -10.59 22.00 -9.68
N GLU A 32 -10.39 23.25 -10.12
CA GLU A 32 -10.29 24.42 -9.22
C GLU A 32 -11.55 24.63 -8.34
N ASP A 33 -12.71 24.14 -8.78
CA ASP A 33 -13.97 24.15 -8.02
C ASP A 33 -14.14 22.93 -7.10
N GLU A 34 -13.28 21.92 -7.25
CA GLU A 34 -13.26 20.70 -6.44
C GLU A 34 -12.03 20.70 -5.54
N THR A 35 -12.23 20.91 -4.24
CA THR A 35 -11.15 20.73 -3.26
C THR A 35 -11.50 19.65 -2.27
N ARG A 36 -10.48 18.90 -1.83
CA ARG A 36 -10.64 17.83 -0.83
C ARG A 36 -9.79 18.14 0.39
N GLN A 37 -10.31 17.72 1.54
CA GLN A 37 -9.54 17.74 2.78
C GLN A 37 -8.77 16.44 2.89
N CYS A 38 -7.54 16.52 3.38
CA CYS A 38 -6.78 15.32 3.72
C CYS A 38 -7.37 14.68 4.99
N ASP A 39 -7.70 13.39 4.91
CA ASP A 39 -8.31 12.66 6.03
C ASP A 39 -7.40 12.61 7.26
N LYS A 40 -6.08 12.54 7.04
CA LYS A 40 -5.10 12.62 8.12
C LYS A 40 -5.03 14.00 8.79
N CYS A 41 -5.03 15.09 8.00
CA CYS A 41 -5.08 16.45 8.54
C CYS A 41 -6.31 16.67 9.43
N MET A 42 -7.47 16.15 9.00
CA MET A 42 -8.71 16.21 9.78
C MET A 42 -8.59 15.47 11.12
N GLY A 43 -7.94 14.31 11.15
CA GLY A 43 -7.75 13.51 12.36
C GLY A 43 -6.77 14.11 13.38
N GLU A 44 -5.78 14.89 12.93
CA GLU A 44 -4.71 15.42 13.80
C GLU A 44 -5.02 16.80 14.43
N ASN A 45 -6.24 17.33 14.28
CA ASN A 45 -6.64 18.68 14.71
C ASN A 45 -5.74 19.82 14.17
N ASN A 46 -4.91 19.54 13.17
CA ASN A 46 -3.97 20.48 12.57
C ASN A 46 -4.47 20.87 11.17
N ASN A 47 -4.92 22.12 11.08
CA ASN A 47 -5.27 22.85 9.86
C ASN A 47 -6.42 22.28 9.01
N PHE A 48 -7.43 23.13 8.85
CA PHE A 48 -8.51 22.99 7.89
C PHE A 48 -7.99 23.38 6.49
N ALA A 49 -7.07 22.59 5.95
CA ALA A 49 -6.48 22.82 4.63
C ALA A 49 -7.22 22.01 3.56
N PHE A 50 -7.52 22.68 2.45
CA PHE A 50 -8.08 22.10 1.26
C PHE A 50 -6.96 21.97 0.22
N TYR A 51 -6.90 20.82 -0.46
CA TYR A 51 -5.88 20.53 -1.45
C TYR A 51 -6.55 20.29 -2.81
N GLU A 52 -5.95 20.84 -3.86
CA GLU A 52 -6.32 20.63 -5.27
C GLU A 52 -5.60 19.41 -5.86
N ASP A 53 -4.52 18.94 -5.21
CA ASP A 53 -3.78 17.76 -5.59
C ASP A 53 -3.49 16.84 -4.40
N GLY A 54 -3.47 15.55 -4.67
CA GLY A 54 -3.24 14.53 -3.65
C GLY A 54 -3.30 13.12 -4.19
N TRP A 55 -3.56 12.18 -3.30
CA TRP A 55 -3.65 10.76 -3.61
C TRP A 55 -4.90 10.17 -2.96
N PHE A 56 -5.67 9.43 -3.74
CA PHE A 56 -6.64 8.49 -3.19
C PHE A 56 -5.93 7.17 -2.89
N ILE A 57 -5.98 6.76 -1.63
CA ILE A 57 -5.36 5.53 -1.13
C ILE A 57 -6.44 4.78 -0.37
N GLU A 58 -6.83 3.60 -0.86
CA GLU A 58 -7.93 2.78 -0.30
C GLU A 58 -9.25 3.56 -0.08
N GLY A 59 -9.51 4.58 -0.91
CA GLY A 59 -10.73 5.41 -0.85
C GLY A 59 -10.64 6.66 0.04
N GLU A 60 -9.53 6.84 0.76
CA GLU A 60 -9.23 8.03 1.56
C GLU A 60 -8.32 8.99 0.79
N PHE A 61 -8.47 10.29 1.01
CA PHE A 61 -7.69 11.34 0.34
C PHE A 61 -6.54 11.84 1.22
N TYR A 62 -5.34 11.81 0.65
CA TYR A 62 -4.10 12.22 1.30
C TYR A 62 -3.40 13.33 0.53
N CYS A 63 -3.01 14.40 1.24
CA CYS A 63 -2.16 15.44 0.68
C CYS A 63 -0.71 14.97 0.48
N PRO A 64 0.14 15.70 -0.26
CA PRO A 64 1.53 15.32 -0.49
C PRO A 64 2.33 15.01 0.78
N GLU A 65 2.06 15.72 1.88
CA GLU A 65 2.74 15.53 3.16
C GLU A 65 2.38 14.20 3.83
N HIS A 66 1.11 13.77 3.73
CA HIS A 66 0.62 12.55 4.39
C HIS A 66 0.65 11.30 3.50
N LYS A 67 0.89 11.48 2.21
CA LYS A 67 1.00 10.39 1.22
C LYS A 67 1.97 9.29 1.67
N GLU A 68 3.18 9.67 2.07
CA GLU A 68 4.22 8.68 2.44
C GLU A 68 3.80 7.88 3.68
N GLY A 69 3.16 8.52 4.66
CA GLY A 69 2.64 7.85 5.85
C GLY A 69 1.53 6.85 5.52
N ALA A 70 0.62 7.21 4.62
CA ALA A 70 -0.44 6.32 4.16
C ALA A 70 0.11 5.10 3.39
N ILE A 71 1.08 5.31 2.51
CA ILE A 71 1.76 4.21 1.78
C ILE A 71 2.46 3.25 2.74
N LYS A 72 3.20 3.76 3.73
CA LYS A 72 3.85 2.93 4.75
C LYS A 72 2.85 2.13 5.57
N ALA A 73 1.69 2.71 5.88
CA ALA A 73 0.64 1.98 6.59
C ALA A 73 0.13 0.78 5.77
N LEU A 74 -0.05 0.93 4.46
CA LEU A 74 -0.41 -0.18 3.57
C LEU A 74 0.68 -1.26 3.52
N GLU A 75 1.95 -0.86 3.46
CA GLU A 75 3.08 -1.79 3.50
C GLU A 75 3.08 -2.64 4.78
N GLU A 76 2.82 -2.03 5.94
CA GLU A 76 2.76 -2.75 7.21
C GLU A 76 1.53 -3.67 7.32
N ILE A 77 0.39 -3.26 6.75
CA ILE A 77 -0.80 -4.12 6.63
C ILE A 77 -0.47 -5.36 5.79
N ASP A 78 0.17 -5.18 4.64
CA ASP A 78 0.56 -6.28 3.77
C ASP A 78 1.51 -7.27 4.47
N LYS A 79 2.55 -6.75 5.14
CA LYS A 79 3.47 -7.60 5.93
C LYS A 79 2.75 -8.37 7.03
N ASP A 80 1.76 -7.76 7.69
CA ASP A 80 0.95 -8.45 8.70
C ASP A 80 0.06 -9.54 8.10
N VAL A 81 -0.57 -9.28 6.96
CA VAL A 81 -1.37 -10.28 6.22
C VAL A 81 -0.50 -11.48 5.85
N GLU A 82 0.69 -11.23 5.29
CA GLU A 82 1.61 -12.30 4.91
C GLU A 82 2.10 -13.10 6.13
N ARG A 83 2.45 -12.41 7.22
CA ARG A 83 2.84 -13.06 8.48
C ARG A 83 1.73 -13.97 9.01
N ARG A 84 0.47 -13.51 9.00
CA ARG A 84 -0.68 -14.30 9.46
C ARG A 84 -0.92 -15.52 8.57
N ARG A 85 -0.75 -15.38 7.25
CA ARG A 85 -0.87 -16.48 6.29
C ARG A 85 0.14 -17.59 6.59
N LEU A 86 1.42 -17.23 6.75
CA LEU A 86 2.49 -18.18 7.06
C LEU A 86 2.27 -18.88 8.40
N GLU A 87 1.80 -18.17 9.42
CA GLU A 87 1.49 -18.76 10.72
C GLU A 87 0.32 -19.77 10.62
N GLN A 88 -0.72 -19.44 9.84
CA GLN A 88 -1.82 -20.37 9.59
C GLN A 88 -1.34 -21.64 8.86
N GLU A 89 -0.50 -21.50 7.84
CA GLU A 89 0.10 -22.64 7.11
C GLU A 89 0.93 -23.51 8.06
N ARG A 90 1.75 -22.90 8.92
CA ARG A 90 2.54 -23.60 9.95
C ARG A 90 1.64 -24.43 10.88
N ILE A 91 0.57 -23.82 11.41
CA ILE A 91 -0.39 -24.49 12.30
C ILE A 91 -1.08 -25.67 11.57
N ILE A 92 -1.47 -25.49 10.31
CA ILE A 92 -2.09 -26.56 9.50
C ILE A 92 -1.11 -27.71 9.28
N GLU A 93 0.15 -27.43 8.98
CA GLU A 93 1.18 -28.45 8.79
C GLU A 93 1.44 -29.24 10.09
N GLU A 94 1.54 -28.55 11.22
CA GLU A 94 1.70 -29.20 12.54
C GLU A 94 0.52 -30.11 12.87
N ARG A 95 -0.72 -29.67 12.58
CA ARG A 95 -1.92 -30.50 12.77
C ARG A 95 -1.95 -31.74 11.87
N ARG A 96 -1.50 -31.62 10.61
CA ARG A 96 -1.37 -32.77 9.69
C ARG A 96 -0.37 -33.80 10.23
N LYS A 97 0.78 -33.35 10.73
CA LYS A 97 1.81 -34.22 11.35
C LYS A 97 1.28 -34.96 12.58
N GLN A 98 0.54 -34.29 13.45
CA GLN A 98 -0.01 -34.89 14.68
C GLN A 98 -1.16 -35.86 14.42
N SER A 99 -1.97 -35.62 13.38
CA SER A 99 -3.16 -36.43 13.09
C SER A 99 -2.87 -37.73 12.35
N GLY A 100 -1.60 -38.01 12.00
CA GLY A 100 -1.20 -39.22 11.25
C GLY A 100 -1.80 -39.34 9.84
N LEU A 101 -2.52 -38.31 9.39
CA LEU A 101 -3.08 -38.19 8.04
C LEU A 101 -1.95 -37.76 7.10
N LYS A 102 -1.30 -38.75 6.48
CA LYS A 102 -0.56 -38.57 5.23
C LYS A 102 -1.52 -38.30 4.09
#